data_AF-A0A535JJU3-F1
#
_entry.id   AF-A0A535JJU3-F1
#
_cell.length_a   1.000
_cell.length_b   1.000
_cell.length_c   1.000
_cell.angle_alpha   90.00
_cell.angle_beta   90.00
_cell.angle_gamma   90.00
#
_symmetry.space_group_name_H-M   'P 1'
#
loop_
_entity.id
_entity.type
_entity.pdbx_description
1 polymer ?
#
loop_
_entity_poly.entity_id
_entity_poly.type
_entity_poly.pdbx_seq_one_letter_code
_entity_poly.pdbx_strand_id
1 'polypeptide(L)'
;MTTFKRVSLAGSEELFRPTRPQVVTDTDDVIREAVDRPSKVKEVIYRTLHFTSEEIELLLEAIQTAKYPDRPRAKPALDKFDSLDALRIKVQGEAPPQ
;
A
#
# COMPACT_ATOMS: atom_id res chain seq x y z
N MET A 1 -36.11 -30.35 35.16
CA MET A 1 -36.36 -29.72 33.84
C MET A 1 -37.14 -28.44 34.07
N THR A 2 -36.51 -27.27 33.99
CA THR A 2 -37.17 -25.97 34.18
C THR A 2 -37.69 -25.48 32.83
N THR A 3 -39.01 -25.44 32.66
CA THR A 3 -39.66 -25.04 31.40
C THR A 3 -39.60 -23.52 31.25
N PHE A 4 -38.98 -23.03 30.16
CA PHE A 4 -38.97 -21.60 29.83
C PHE A 4 -40.36 -21.12 29.41
N LYS A 5 -40.89 -20.12 30.12
CA LYS A 5 -42.17 -19.48 29.78
C LYS A 5 -41.93 -18.42 28.70
N ARG A 6 -42.42 -18.68 27.49
CA ARG A 6 -42.33 -17.70 26.39
C ARG A 6 -43.43 -16.66 26.56
N VAL A 7 -43.04 -15.41 26.79
CA VAL A 7 -43.95 -14.27 26.82
C VAL A 7 -43.89 -13.59 25.46
N SER A 8 -45.02 -13.51 24.76
CA SER A 8 -45.11 -12.76 23.51
C SER A 8 -45.18 -11.27 23.83
N LEU A 9 -44.15 -10.51 23.44
CA LEU A 9 -44.12 -9.06 23.59
C LEU A 9 -44.97 -8.45 22.47
N ALA A 10 -46.21 -8.07 22.79
CA ALA A 10 -47.08 -7.34 21.88
C ALA A 10 -46.38 -6.04 21.43
N GLY A 11 -46.33 -5.79 20.12
CA GLY A 11 -45.66 -4.63 19.52
C GLY A 11 -44.27 -4.89 18.95
N SER A 12 -43.69 -6.08 19.13
CA SER A 12 -42.41 -6.43 18.50
C SER A 12 -42.50 -6.46 16.97
N GLU A 13 -43.69 -6.75 16.41
CA GLU A 13 -43.92 -6.75 14.97
C GLU A 13 -43.71 -5.36 14.33
N GLU A 14 -43.89 -4.27 15.09
CA GLU A 14 -43.66 -2.90 14.61
C GLU A 14 -42.16 -2.64 14.34
N LEU A 15 -41.28 -3.25 15.13
CA LEU A 15 -39.82 -3.12 15.01
C LEU A 15 -39.25 -3.91 13.83
N PHE A 16 -39.96 -4.93 13.37
CA PHE A 16 -39.56 -5.77 12.24
C PHE A 16 -40.38 -5.51 10.98
N ARG A 17 -41.11 -4.39 10.91
CA ARG A 17 -41.80 -4.00 9.68
C ARG A 17 -40.75 -3.78 8.58
N PRO A 18 -40.93 -4.38 7.39
CA PRO A 18 -40.07 -4.11 6.25
C PRO A 18 -40.16 -2.62 5.90
N THR A 19 -39.15 -1.84 6.28
CA THR A 19 -38.98 -0.47 5.80
C THR A 19 -38.68 -0.56 4.32
N ARG A 20 -39.61 -0.11 3.47
CA ARG A 20 -39.29 0.12 2.05
C ARG A 20 -38.27 1.25 2.01
N PRO A 21 -37.03 1.02 1.55
CA PRO A 21 -36.11 2.13 1.34
C PRO A 21 -36.74 3.03 0.28
N GLN A 22 -37.02 4.28 0.63
CA GLN A 22 -37.28 5.30 -0.37
C GLN A 22 -35.98 5.49 -1.13
N VAL A 23 -35.93 4.97 -2.36
CA VAL A 23 -34.86 5.26 -3.29
C VAL A 23 -35.02 6.73 -3.68
N VAL A 24 -34.27 7.61 -3.04
CA VAL A 24 -34.14 9.01 -3.43
C VAL A 24 -33.34 9.00 -4.73
N THR A 25 -34.03 9.22 -5.85
CA THR A 25 -33.45 9.20 -7.21
C THR A 25 -32.50 10.37 -7.48
N ASP A 26 -32.43 11.36 -6.58
CA ASP A 26 -31.71 12.61 -6.80
C ASP A 26 -30.23 12.57 -6.36
N THR A 27 -29.74 11.41 -5.93
CA THR A 27 -28.32 11.22 -5.53
C THR A 27 -27.43 10.59 -6.60
N ASP A 28 -28.01 10.10 -7.71
CA ASP A 28 -27.23 9.45 -8.77
C ASP A 28 -26.37 10.44 -9.59
N ASP A 29 -26.69 11.73 -9.56
CA ASP A 29 -25.92 12.77 -10.26
C ASP A 29 -24.63 13.17 -9.50
N VAL A 30 -24.55 12.91 -8.18
CA VAL A 30 -23.41 13.33 -7.35
C VAL A 30 -22.24 12.35 -7.43
N ILE A 31 -22.48 11.07 -7.77
CA ILE A 31 -21.45 10.02 -7.74
C ILE A 31 -20.63 9.97 -9.04
N ARG A 32 -21.05 10.65 -10.11
CA ARG A 32 -20.36 10.60 -11.41
C ARG A 32 -19.24 11.63 -11.56
N GLU A 33 -19.27 12.73 -10.83
CA GLU A 33 -18.31 13.84 -11.00
C GLU A 33 -16.99 13.64 -10.20
N ALA A 34 -16.96 12.69 -9.25
CA ALA A 34 -15.78 12.44 -8.42
C ALA A 34 -14.82 11.35 -8.96
N VAL A 35 -15.13 10.73 -10.12
CA VAL A 35 -14.32 9.64 -10.68
C VAL A 35 -13.83 9.98 -12.09
N ASP A 36 -13.27 11.17 -12.25
CA ASP A 36 -12.31 11.43 -13.32
C ASP A 36 -11.01 11.95 -12.73
N ARG A 37 -10.38 11.10 -11.92
CA ARG A 37 -8.94 11.20 -11.75
C ARG A 37 -8.35 10.49 -12.96
N PRO A 38 -7.63 11.16 -13.88
CA PRO A 38 -6.64 10.48 -14.67
C PRO A 38 -5.57 10.01 -13.68
N SER A 39 -5.79 8.87 -13.04
CA SER A 39 -4.68 8.14 -12.47
C SER A 39 -3.83 7.84 -13.69
N LYS A 40 -2.74 8.58 -13.85
CA LYS A 40 -1.60 8.12 -14.63
C LYS A 40 -1.20 6.81 -13.96
N VAL A 41 -1.87 5.73 -14.33
CA VAL A 41 -1.43 4.37 -14.05
C VAL A 41 -0.16 4.28 -14.86
N LYS A 42 0.95 4.71 -14.26
CA LYS A 42 2.28 4.41 -14.80
C LYS A 42 2.24 2.90 -14.97
N GLU A 43 2.27 2.43 -16.21
CA GLU A 43 2.48 1.02 -16.48
C GLU A 43 3.68 0.60 -15.64
N VAL A 44 3.43 -0.27 -14.66
CA VAL A 44 4.49 -0.77 -13.79
C VAL A 44 5.25 -1.77 -14.64
N ILE A 45 6.25 -1.27 -15.36
CA ILE A 45 7.18 -2.11 -16.11
C ILE A 45 8.05 -2.82 -15.07
N TYR A 46 7.69 -4.06 -14.76
CA TYR A 46 8.49 -4.91 -13.89
C TYR A 46 9.78 -5.29 -14.62
N ARG A 47 10.93 -4.84 -14.11
CA ARG A 47 12.25 -5.21 -14.61
C ARG A 47 12.87 -6.24 -13.68
N THR A 48 13.28 -7.37 -14.24
CA THR A 48 14.11 -8.34 -13.52
C THR A 48 15.55 -7.81 -13.46
N LEU A 49 16.10 -7.69 -12.25
CA LEU A 49 17.49 -7.31 -12.01
C LEU A 49 18.21 -8.49 -11.38
N HIS A 50 19.42 -8.78 -11.85
CA HIS A 50 20.28 -9.81 -11.28
C HIS A 50 21.32 -9.16 -10.36
N PHE A 51 21.40 -9.64 -9.12
CA PHE A 51 22.38 -9.18 -8.14
C PHE A 51 23.30 -10.31 -7.71
N THR A 52 24.58 -9.99 -7.46
CA THR A 52 25.51 -10.90 -6.79
C THR A 52 25.23 -10.92 -5.28
N SER A 53 25.75 -11.93 -4.58
CA SER A 53 25.60 -11.99 -3.11
C SER A 53 26.17 -10.76 -2.41
N GLU A 54 27.32 -10.24 -2.87
CA GLU A 54 27.95 -9.04 -2.33
C GLU A 54 27.10 -7.79 -2.52
N GLU A 55 26.48 -7.63 -3.70
CA GLU A 55 25.56 -6.52 -3.96
C GLU A 55 24.30 -6.60 -3.09
N ILE A 56 23.80 -7.80 -2.80
CA ILE A 56 22.65 -8.00 -1.91
C ILE A 56 23.00 -7.57 -0.48
N GLU A 57 24.18 -7.95 0.03
CA GLU A 57 24.64 -7.52 1.36
C GLU A 57 24.77 -6.00 1.45
N LEU A 58 25.34 -5.39 0.41
CA LEU A 58 25.47 -3.94 0.30
C LEU A 58 24.10 -3.23 0.32
N LEU A 59 23.12 -3.77 -0.42
CA LEU A 59 21.75 -3.25 -0.44
C LEU A 59 21.09 -3.35 0.95
N LEU A 60 21.26 -4.48 1.63
CA LEU A 60 20.73 -4.68 2.98
C LEU A 60 21.31 -3.66 3.97
N GLU A 61 22.61 -3.41 3.90
CA GLU A 61 23.24 -2.42 4.76
C GLU A 61 22.75 -0.99 4.46
N ALA A 62 22.58 -0.65 3.19
CA ALA A 62 22.02 0.64 2.78
C ALA A 62 20.59 0.84 3.34
N ILE A 63 19.75 -0.20 3.24
CA ILE A 63 18.39 -0.20 3.80
C ILE A 63 18.43 -0.01 5.31
N GLN A 64 19.30 -0.73 6.02
CA GLN A 64 19.43 -0.57 7.47
C GLN A 64 19.90 0.84 7.85
N THR A 65 20.75 1.46 7.05
CA THR A 65 21.23 2.83 7.27
C THR A 65 20.09 3.83 7.08
N ALA A 66 19.31 3.68 6.02
CA ALA A 66 18.14 4.52 5.76
C ALA A 66 17.03 4.34 6.82
N LYS A 67 16.84 3.12 7.33
CA LYS A 67 15.83 2.83 8.37
C LYS A 67 16.20 3.36 9.75
N TYR A 68 17.48 3.44 10.07
CA TYR A 68 17.96 3.87 11.38
C TYR A 68 19.05 4.94 11.22
N PRO A 69 18.66 6.17 10.81
CA PRO A 69 19.59 7.27 10.55
C PRO A 69 20.27 7.78 11.83
N ASP A 70 19.57 7.73 12.97
CA ASP A 70 20.09 8.21 14.26
C ASP A 70 21.13 7.28 14.89
N ARG A 71 21.31 6.07 14.31
CA ARG A 71 22.32 5.14 14.81
C ARG A 71 23.70 5.66 14.43
N PRO A 72 24.59 5.95 15.41
CA PRO A 72 25.94 6.41 15.09
C PRO A 72 26.68 5.31 14.33
N ARG A 73 27.21 5.66 13.15
CA ARG A 73 28.00 4.78 12.29
C ARG A 73 29.23 5.53 11.79
N ALA A 74 30.30 4.76 11.51
CA ALA A 74 31.46 5.31 10.84
C ALA A 74 31.07 5.80 9.44
N LYS A 75 31.71 6.88 8.98
CA LYS A 75 31.55 7.33 7.59
C LYS A 75 32.04 6.19 6.67
N PRO A 76 31.27 5.78 5.66
CA PRO A 76 31.70 4.73 4.74
C PRO A 76 32.98 5.14 4.02
N ALA A 77 33.86 4.17 3.78
CA ALA A 77 35.05 4.35 2.96
C ALA A 77 34.68 4.72 1.52
N LEU A 78 35.57 5.40 0.81
CA LEU A 78 35.31 5.88 -0.56
C LEU A 78 34.92 4.73 -1.51
N ASP A 79 35.65 3.61 -1.47
CA ASP A 79 35.36 2.43 -2.29
C ASP A 79 33.93 1.90 -2.10
N LYS A 80 33.40 2.01 -0.89
CA LYS A 80 32.04 1.59 -0.56
C LYS A 80 30.99 2.57 -1.09
N PHE A 81 31.33 3.85 -1.13
CA PHE A 81 30.48 4.87 -1.74
C PHE A 81 30.34 4.63 -3.24
N ASP A 82 31.44 4.36 -3.94
CA ASP A 82 31.42 4.03 -5.37
C ASP A 82 30.60 2.77 -5.65
N SER A 83 30.75 1.75 -4.80
CA SER A 83 29.95 0.52 -4.88
C SER A 83 28.44 0.78 -4.72
N LEU A 84 28.05 1.68 -3.82
CA LEU A 84 26.65 2.07 -3.61
C LEU A 84 26.10 2.87 -4.79
N ASP A 85 26.90 3.73 -5.40
CA ASP A 85 26.48 4.50 -6.57
C ASP A 85 26.34 3.61 -7.82
N ALA A 86 27.24 2.65 -8.02
CA ALA A 86 27.09 1.62 -9.05
C ALA A 86 25.78 0.84 -8.88
N LEU A 87 25.43 0.49 -7.65
CA LEU A 87 24.17 -0.21 -7.33
C LEU A 87 22.94 0.67 -7.59
N ARG A 88 23.03 1.97 -7.26
CA ARG A 88 21.99 2.96 -7.57
C ARG A 88 21.74 3.05 -9.09
N ILE A 89 22.79 3.19 -9.89
CA ILE A 89 22.70 3.27 -11.36
C ILE A 89 22.02 2.01 -11.92
N LYS A 90 22.44 0.83 -11.43
CA LYS A 90 21.87 -0.48 -11.82
C LYS A 90 20.36 -0.56 -11.54
N VAL A 91 19.91 -0.06 -10.39
CA VAL A 91 18.49 -0.04 -9.98
C VAL A 91 17.68 0.99 -10.77
N GLN A 92 18.24 2.19 -10.99
CA GLN A 92 17.57 3.26 -11.74
C GLN A 92 17.46 2.93 -13.24
N GLY A 93 18.25 1.97 -13.73
CA GLY A 93 18.24 1.60 -15.14
C GLY A 93 18.74 2.70 -16.05
N GLU A 94 19.49 3.64 -15.48
CA GLU A 94 20.20 4.68 -16.22
C GLU A 94 21.36 4.01 -16.95
N ALA A 95 21.07 3.45 -18.12
CA ALA A 95 22.12 3.05 -19.04
C ALA A 95 22.86 4.33 -19.46
N PRO A 96 24.20 4.35 -19.43
CA PRO A 96 24.94 5.48 -19.97
C PRO A 96 24.52 5.68 -21.44
N PRO A 97 24.38 6.93 -21.91
CA PRO A 97 24.15 7.19 -23.33
C PRO A 97 25.30 6.55 -24.14
N GLN A 98 24.94 5.77 -25.15
CA GLN A 98 25.88 5.17 -26.10
C GLN A 98 26.57 6.25 -26.95
#